data_AF-A0A7R9AX52-F1
#
_entry.id   AF-A0A7R9AX52-F1
#
_cell.length_a   1.000
_cell.length_b   1.000
_cell.length_c   1.000
_cell.angle_alpha   90.00
_cell.angle_beta   90.00
_cell.angle_gamma   90.00
#
_symmetry.space_group_name_H-M   'P 1'
#
loop_
_entity.id
_entity.type
_entity.pdbx_description
1 polymer ?
#
loop_
_entity_poly.entity_id
_entity_poly.type
_entity_poly.pdbx_seq_one_letter_code
_entity_poly.pdbx_strand_id
1 'polypeptide(L)'
;MFWNKIGSAVLLMTSMEVDKSGSSYYGKQALHALTCKGETAIVLLSKEGPIYSVEWSPKCAEFCVVYGFIPAKATLFNLKCEPVFDFGTGPRNAIYYNPHGNILMLAGFGNIQGNVELWDINHRKLINKMDAPDTTLLAWSPDGEHFITATTSPRLRIGNGFKIWHYSGTLLYERPWNKQEELWEVLWQTFPKGALKEPHVSYKPVEGILPSQPQASKQVYRPPSARGRESNFKLHDDEELPSNARIGDANPSKAALKQKKKREAKKAKKEQDATSNSAPSSVTLNGDSSSIVIKLPPAIAEAELTDDPEKNKKIKKIKSKLVEISRLKEQRASGRQLELNQMEKIKKEDELLKELQGLVL
;
A
#
# COMPACT_ATOMS: atom_id res chain seq x y z
N MET A 1 -10.30 1.32 -23.60
CA MET A 1 -9.28 0.53 -24.31
C MET A 1 -8.03 1.37 -24.40
N PHE A 2 -6.85 0.80 -24.17
CA PHE A 2 -5.57 1.53 -24.15
C PHE A 2 -4.62 0.88 -25.15
N TRP A 3 -4.42 1.52 -26.30
CA TRP A 3 -3.49 1.03 -27.32
C TRP A 3 -2.07 1.46 -27.01
N ASN A 4 -1.11 0.59 -27.29
CA ASN A 4 0.28 1.02 -27.34
C ASN A 4 0.52 1.93 -28.56
N LYS A 5 1.57 2.76 -28.50
CA LYS A 5 1.84 3.79 -29.51
C LYS A 5 2.07 3.23 -30.92
N ILE A 6 2.52 1.98 -31.04
CA ILE A 6 2.74 1.28 -32.33
C ILE A 6 1.51 0.53 -32.84
N GLY A 7 0.43 0.42 -32.04
CA GLY A 7 -0.79 -0.28 -32.43
C GLY A 7 -0.66 -1.81 -32.51
N SER A 8 0.30 -2.41 -31.82
CA SER A 8 0.53 -3.87 -31.82
C SER A 8 -0.17 -4.61 -30.68
N ALA A 9 -0.55 -3.89 -29.62
CA ALA A 9 -1.20 -4.44 -28.45
C ALA A 9 -2.17 -3.42 -27.83
N VAL A 10 -3.23 -3.94 -27.21
CA VAL A 10 -4.25 -3.15 -26.52
C VAL A 10 -4.56 -3.74 -25.15
N LEU A 11 -4.74 -2.87 -24.16
CA LEU A 11 -5.27 -3.23 -22.85
C LEU A 11 -6.77 -2.89 -22.81
N LEU A 12 -7.57 -3.85 -22.41
CA LEU A 12 -9.01 -3.74 -22.26
C LEU A 12 -9.32 -3.78 -20.76
N MET A 13 -9.71 -2.62 -20.22
CA MET A 13 -10.28 -2.55 -18.88
C MET A 13 -11.77 -2.85 -18.99
N THR A 14 -12.21 -3.92 -18.34
CA THR A 14 -13.60 -4.34 -18.27
C THR A 14 -14.14 -4.10 -16.86
N SER A 15 -15.43 -3.80 -16.74
CA SER A 15 -16.11 -3.61 -15.47
C SER A 15 -17.41 -4.40 -15.47
N MET A 16 -17.68 -5.11 -14.38
CA MET A 16 -18.93 -5.84 -14.15
C MET A 16 -19.63 -5.21 -12.96
N GLU A 17 -20.85 -4.71 -13.14
CA GLU A 17 -21.61 -3.98 -12.13
C GLU A 17 -22.22 -4.92 -11.06
N VAL A 18 -22.64 -6.12 -11.46
CA VAL A 18 -23.24 -7.12 -10.56
C VAL A 18 -22.29 -8.30 -10.41
N ASP A 19 -21.60 -8.36 -9.27
CA ASP A 19 -21.02 -9.61 -8.83
C ASP A 19 -22.14 -10.49 -8.24
N LYS A 20 -22.28 -11.72 -8.75
CA LYS A 20 -23.23 -12.71 -8.21
C LYS A 20 -22.98 -13.01 -6.73
N SER A 21 -21.79 -12.66 -6.21
CA SER A 21 -21.42 -12.78 -4.80
C SER A 21 -22.02 -11.68 -3.89
N GLY A 22 -22.48 -10.56 -4.46
CA GLY A 22 -22.96 -9.40 -3.71
C GLY A 22 -21.89 -8.68 -2.86
N SER A 23 -20.60 -8.99 -3.04
CA SER A 23 -19.53 -8.48 -2.15
C SER A 23 -19.07 -7.06 -2.46
N SER A 24 -19.32 -6.54 -3.66
CA SER A 24 -18.92 -5.20 -4.08
C SER A 24 -20.07 -4.44 -4.71
N TYR A 25 -20.44 -3.31 -4.12
CA TYR A 25 -21.46 -2.38 -4.65
C TYR A 25 -21.01 -1.70 -5.95
N TYR A 26 -19.70 -1.54 -6.13
CA TYR A 26 -19.12 -0.89 -7.32
C TYR A 26 -18.68 -1.89 -8.39
N GLY A 27 -19.05 -3.16 -8.22
CA GLY A 27 -18.69 -4.21 -9.15
C GLY A 27 -17.23 -4.64 -9.07
N LYS A 28 -16.77 -5.33 -10.11
CA LYS A 28 -15.40 -5.82 -10.26
C LYS A 28 -14.81 -5.35 -11.58
N GLN A 29 -13.56 -4.87 -11.53
CA GLN A 29 -12.79 -4.52 -12.72
C GLN A 29 -11.77 -5.61 -13.03
N ALA A 30 -11.53 -5.85 -14.32
CA ALA A 30 -10.47 -6.71 -14.80
C ALA A 30 -9.71 -6.01 -15.94
N LEU A 31 -8.44 -6.39 -16.10
CA LEU A 31 -7.59 -5.87 -17.16
C LEU A 31 -7.14 -7.03 -18.04
N HIS A 32 -7.51 -6.96 -19.31
CA HIS A 32 -7.13 -7.95 -20.31
C HIS A 32 -6.13 -7.32 -21.28
N ALA A 33 -5.16 -8.09 -21.73
CA ALA A 33 -4.27 -7.72 -22.81
C ALA A 33 -4.62 -8.53 -24.06
N LEU A 34 -4.61 -7.86 -25.21
CA LEU A 34 -4.82 -8.45 -26.53
C LEU A 34 -3.71 -7.95 -27.45
N THR A 35 -3.08 -8.85 -28.19
CA THR A 35 -2.12 -8.50 -29.24
C THR A 35 -2.76 -8.62 -30.62
N CYS A 36 -2.23 -7.90 -31.61
CA CYS A 36 -2.69 -8.01 -33.01
C CYS A 36 -2.44 -9.40 -33.62
N LYS A 37 -1.66 -10.26 -32.95
CA LYS A 37 -1.46 -11.67 -33.33
C LYS A 37 -2.56 -12.59 -32.80
N GLY A 38 -3.50 -12.07 -32.00
CA GLY A 38 -4.59 -12.85 -31.40
C GLY A 38 -4.24 -13.46 -30.04
N GLU A 39 -3.06 -13.18 -29.48
CA GLU A 39 -2.71 -13.63 -28.13
C GLU A 39 -3.50 -12.81 -27.10
N THR A 40 -4.08 -13.50 -26.12
CA THR A 40 -4.83 -12.87 -25.03
C THR A 40 -4.26 -13.27 -23.68
N ALA A 41 -4.28 -12.33 -22.74
CA ALA A 41 -3.86 -12.58 -21.37
C ALA A 41 -4.71 -11.76 -20.39
N ILE A 42 -4.88 -12.26 -19.17
CA ILE A 42 -5.46 -11.50 -18.07
C ILE A 42 -4.31 -10.98 -17.22
N VAL A 43 -4.29 -9.67 -16.97
CA VAL A 43 -3.28 -9.05 -16.10
C VAL A 43 -3.69 -9.32 -14.65
N LEU A 44 -2.88 -10.13 -13.95
CA LEU A 44 -3.15 -10.49 -12.55
C LEU A 44 -2.70 -9.37 -11.62
N LEU A 45 -3.67 -8.75 -10.96
CA LEU A 45 -3.45 -7.65 -10.02
C LEU A 45 -3.32 -8.19 -8.59
N SER A 46 -2.20 -7.89 -7.93
CA SER A 46 -1.84 -8.46 -6.62
C SER A 46 -2.54 -7.85 -5.40
N LYS A 47 -3.46 -6.90 -5.62
CA LYS A 47 -4.19 -6.17 -4.58
C LYS A 47 -5.63 -5.94 -5.05
N GLU A 48 -6.58 -6.18 -4.14
CA GLU A 48 -7.99 -5.97 -4.38
C GLU A 48 -8.36 -4.47 -4.40
N GLY A 49 -9.26 -4.12 -5.31
CA GLY A 49 -9.82 -2.78 -5.47
C GLY A 49 -9.89 -2.34 -6.94
N PRO A 50 -10.25 -1.08 -7.19
CA PRO A 50 -10.42 -0.56 -8.54
C PRO A 50 -9.06 -0.36 -9.24
N ILE A 51 -9.10 -0.26 -10.55
CA ILE A 51 -8.00 0.19 -11.41
C ILE A 51 -8.18 1.68 -11.63
N TYR A 52 -7.26 2.49 -11.11
CA TYR A 52 -7.34 3.94 -11.22
C TYR A 52 -6.74 4.45 -12.52
N SER A 53 -5.63 3.85 -12.98
CA SER A 53 -4.93 4.29 -14.18
C SER A 53 -4.14 3.15 -14.80
N VAL A 54 -4.10 3.13 -16.14
CA VAL A 54 -3.38 2.17 -16.98
C VAL A 54 -2.69 2.99 -18.05
N GLU A 55 -1.37 2.86 -18.19
CA GLU A 55 -0.62 3.63 -19.18
C GLU A 55 0.50 2.77 -19.80
N TRP A 56 0.58 2.79 -21.13
CA TRP A 56 1.67 2.15 -21.85
C TRP A 56 2.94 3.00 -21.79
N SER A 57 4.10 2.34 -21.67
CA SER A 57 5.37 3.03 -21.90
C SER A 57 5.40 3.55 -23.34
N PRO A 58 5.87 4.79 -23.58
CA PRO A 58 6.11 5.31 -24.93
C PRO A 58 7.07 4.44 -25.75
N LYS A 59 7.94 3.67 -25.10
CA LYS A 59 8.84 2.68 -25.73
C LYS A 59 8.13 1.38 -26.13
N CYS A 60 6.86 1.20 -25.77
CA CYS A 60 5.98 0.06 -26.11
C CYS A 60 6.47 -1.32 -25.63
N ALA A 61 7.42 -1.38 -24.71
CA ALA A 61 7.94 -2.65 -24.16
C ALA A 61 7.22 -3.08 -22.87
N GLU A 62 6.62 -2.13 -22.15
CA GLU A 62 6.06 -2.31 -20.81
C GLU A 62 4.85 -1.41 -20.63
N PHE A 63 4.05 -1.68 -19.60
CA PHE A 63 2.94 -0.81 -19.17
C PHE A 63 2.84 -0.77 -17.66
N CYS A 64 2.36 0.35 -17.12
CA CYS A 64 2.17 0.54 -15.69
C CYS A 64 0.68 0.55 -15.36
N VAL A 65 0.33 -0.02 -14.20
CA VAL A 65 -1.03 -0.05 -13.68
C VAL A 65 -1.04 0.41 -12.23
N VAL A 66 -1.93 1.34 -11.90
CA VAL A 66 -2.24 1.78 -10.54
C VAL A 66 -3.59 1.20 -10.14
N TYR A 67 -3.62 0.40 -9.10
CA TYR A 67 -4.78 -0.41 -8.73
C TYR A 67 -4.86 -0.72 -7.23
N GLY A 68 -6.03 -1.17 -6.80
CA GLY A 68 -6.32 -1.55 -5.42
C GLY A 68 -6.74 -0.37 -4.55
N PHE A 69 -7.48 -0.63 -3.47
CA PHE A 69 -7.97 0.44 -2.61
C PHE A 69 -6.84 1.32 -2.05
N ILE A 70 -7.06 2.63 -1.99
CA ILE A 70 -6.09 3.60 -1.47
C ILE A 70 -5.66 3.19 -0.04
N PRO A 71 -4.35 3.12 0.26
CA PRO A 71 -3.19 3.44 -0.59
C PRO A 71 -2.98 2.44 -1.73
N ALA A 72 -3.06 2.93 -2.97
CA ALA A 72 -3.07 2.11 -4.17
C ALA A 72 -1.68 1.53 -4.48
N LYS A 73 -1.68 0.33 -5.03
CA LYS A 73 -0.47 -0.33 -5.54
C LYS A 73 -0.18 0.16 -6.95
N ALA A 74 1.10 0.30 -7.29
CA ALA A 74 1.50 0.52 -8.67
C ALA A 74 2.52 -0.53 -9.09
N THR A 75 2.32 -1.11 -10.25
CA THR A 75 3.17 -2.21 -10.75
C THR A 75 3.40 -2.03 -12.24
N LEU A 76 4.64 -2.26 -12.66
CA LEU A 76 5.06 -2.30 -14.05
C LEU A 76 4.98 -3.75 -14.55
N PHE A 77 4.42 -3.93 -15.73
CA PHE A 77 4.24 -5.23 -16.37
C PHE A 77 4.93 -5.27 -17.73
N ASN A 78 5.44 -6.44 -18.11
CA ASN A 78 5.95 -6.70 -19.45
C ASN A 78 4.81 -7.02 -20.44
N LEU A 79 5.15 -7.24 -21.71
CA LEU A 79 4.18 -7.63 -22.76
C LEU A 79 3.48 -8.98 -22.48
N LYS A 80 4.06 -9.84 -21.66
CA LYS A 80 3.46 -11.11 -21.23
C LYS A 80 2.52 -10.97 -20.03
N CYS A 81 2.28 -9.74 -19.59
CA CYS A 81 1.46 -9.41 -18.41
C CYS A 81 2.04 -9.92 -17.09
N GLU A 82 3.35 -10.14 -17.02
CA GLU A 82 4.06 -10.51 -15.79
C GLU A 82 4.57 -9.25 -15.09
N PRO A 83 4.49 -9.17 -13.75
CA PRO A 83 4.99 -8.02 -13.00
C PRO A 83 6.52 -7.98 -13.07
N VAL A 84 7.07 -6.87 -13.57
CA VAL A 84 8.51 -6.62 -13.71
C VAL A 84 9.04 -5.83 -12.52
N PHE A 85 8.27 -4.85 -12.05
CA PHE A 85 8.68 -3.98 -10.96
C PHE A 85 7.48 -3.52 -10.12
N ASP A 86 7.64 -3.55 -8.80
CA ASP A 86 6.61 -3.14 -7.84
C ASP A 86 7.04 -1.83 -7.18
N PHE A 87 6.27 -0.76 -7.41
CA PHE A 87 6.51 0.54 -6.79
C PHE A 87 5.96 0.63 -5.35
N GLY A 88 5.40 -0.45 -4.81
CA GLY A 88 4.81 -0.53 -3.47
C GLY A 88 3.37 -0.02 -3.41
N THR A 89 2.94 0.44 -2.25
CA THR A 89 1.65 1.13 -2.04
C THR A 89 1.88 2.61 -1.73
N GLY A 90 0.96 3.48 -2.18
CA GLY A 90 1.03 4.92 -1.98
C GLY A 90 -0.29 5.64 -2.29
N PRO A 91 -0.44 6.91 -1.88
CA PRO A 91 -1.59 7.73 -2.24
C PRO A 91 -1.47 8.20 -3.70
N ARG A 92 -1.76 7.30 -4.65
CA ARG A 92 -1.63 7.54 -6.10
C ARG A 92 -2.85 7.03 -6.86
N ASN A 93 -3.24 7.75 -7.90
CA ASN A 93 -4.34 7.39 -8.79
C ASN A 93 -4.06 7.68 -10.27
N ALA A 94 -2.91 8.28 -10.60
CA ALA A 94 -2.56 8.68 -11.96
C ALA A 94 -1.12 8.27 -12.31
N ILE A 95 -0.91 8.00 -13.60
CA ILE A 95 0.37 7.61 -14.19
C ILE A 95 0.66 8.57 -15.34
N TYR A 96 1.89 9.07 -15.43
CA TYR A 96 2.33 9.88 -16.57
C TYR A 96 3.75 9.50 -16.97
N TYR A 97 3.94 9.04 -18.19
CA TYR A 97 5.27 8.90 -18.77
C TYR A 97 5.72 10.22 -19.39
N ASN A 98 7.01 10.52 -19.28
CA ASN A 98 7.60 11.53 -20.14
C ASN A 98 7.58 11.05 -21.62
N PRO A 99 7.68 11.93 -22.63
CA PRO A 99 7.50 11.57 -24.04
C PRO A 99 8.47 10.49 -24.56
N HIS A 100 9.64 10.36 -23.92
CA HIS A 100 10.67 9.38 -24.26
C HIS A 100 10.50 8.03 -23.51
N GLY A 101 9.74 8.00 -22.42
CA GLY A 101 9.45 6.80 -21.63
C GLY A 101 10.56 6.36 -20.66
N ASN A 102 11.59 7.18 -20.43
CA ASN A 102 12.63 6.91 -19.43
C ASN A 102 12.29 7.42 -18.03
N ILE A 103 11.34 8.36 -17.91
CA ILE A 103 10.85 8.86 -16.62
C ILE A 103 9.37 8.55 -16.50
N LEU A 104 9.00 7.96 -15.36
CA LEU A 104 7.61 7.69 -14.99
C LEU A 104 7.25 8.52 -13.76
N MET A 105 6.10 9.16 -13.83
CA MET A 105 5.48 9.84 -12.71
C MET A 105 4.27 9.06 -12.20
N LEU A 106 4.25 8.85 -10.89
CA LEU A 106 3.08 8.34 -10.17
C LEU A 106 2.54 9.48 -9.31
N ALA A 107 1.29 9.86 -9.53
CA ALA A 107 0.70 11.01 -8.87
C ALA A 107 -0.65 10.68 -8.23
N GLY A 108 -1.01 11.43 -7.20
CA GLY A 108 -2.30 11.39 -6.52
C GLY A 108 -3.01 12.73 -6.62
N PHE A 109 -3.93 12.90 -7.57
CA PHE A 109 -4.66 14.16 -7.78
C PHE A 109 -6.16 14.06 -7.46
N GLY A 110 -6.83 15.22 -7.35
CA GLY A 110 -8.24 15.31 -7.01
C GLY A 110 -8.49 15.12 -5.52
N ASN A 111 -9.08 14.00 -5.11
CA ASN A 111 -9.35 13.71 -3.70
C ASN A 111 -8.11 13.27 -2.90
N ILE A 112 -6.94 13.24 -3.54
CA ILE A 112 -5.65 12.91 -2.94
C ILE A 112 -4.80 14.19 -2.89
N GLN A 113 -3.92 14.31 -1.89
CA GLN A 113 -3.20 15.53 -1.52
C GLN A 113 -2.15 16.05 -2.53
N GLY A 114 -2.11 15.53 -3.75
CA GLY A 114 -1.17 16.00 -4.78
C GLY A 114 0.23 15.40 -4.67
N ASN A 115 0.39 14.27 -3.99
CA ASN A 115 1.69 13.59 -3.88
C ASN A 115 2.15 13.12 -5.26
N VAL A 116 3.41 13.41 -5.59
CA VAL A 116 4.05 13.05 -6.85
C VAL A 116 5.35 12.32 -6.58
N GLU A 117 5.53 11.17 -7.24
CA GLU A 117 6.78 10.40 -7.24
C GLU A 117 7.33 10.31 -8.66
N LEU A 118 8.59 10.70 -8.84
CA LEU A 118 9.28 10.61 -10.13
C LEU A 118 10.30 9.48 -10.09
N TRP A 119 10.22 8.61 -11.08
CA TRP A 119 10.97 7.36 -11.16
C TRP A 119 11.77 7.29 -12.46
N ASP A 120 13.04 6.93 -12.34
CA ASP A 120 13.88 6.49 -13.45
C ASP A 120 13.49 5.05 -13.80
N ILE A 121 12.90 4.88 -14.98
CA ILE A 121 12.42 3.57 -15.45
C ILE A 121 13.57 2.68 -15.90
N ASN A 122 14.64 3.23 -16.45
CA ASN A 122 15.75 2.41 -16.93
C ASN A 122 16.50 1.78 -15.74
N HIS A 123 16.68 2.53 -14.66
CA HIS A 123 17.38 2.07 -13.44
C HIS A 123 16.44 1.59 -12.32
N ARG A 124 15.12 1.68 -12.51
CA ARG A 124 14.09 1.34 -11.50
C ARG A 124 14.30 2.07 -10.16
N LYS A 125 14.74 3.32 -10.23
CA LYS A 125 15.17 4.10 -9.07
C LYS A 125 14.31 5.34 -8.91
N LEU A 126 13.89 5.61 -7.68
CA LEU A 126 13.20 6.86 -7.35
C LEU A 126 14.16 8.04 -7.55
N ILE A 127 13.74 9.02 -8.34
CA ILE A 127 14.46 10.27 -8.58
C ILE A 127 14.13 11.25 -7.45
N ASN A 128 12.84 11.58 -7.30
CA ASN A 128 12.38 12.50 -6.27
C ASN A 128 10.91 12.26 -5.87
N LYS A 129 10.53 12.78 -4.71
CA LYS A 129 9.16 12.95 -4.24
C LYS A 129 8.88 14.41 -4.00
N MET A 130 7.73 14.88 -4.45
CA MET A 130 7.31 16.27 -4.28
C MET A 130 5.80 16.34 -4.10
N ASP A 131 5.33 17.51 -3.66
CA ASP A 131 3.91 17.79 -3.49
C ASP A 131 3.48 18.84 -4.52
N ALA A 132 2.46 18.50 -5.31
CA ALA A 132 1.80 19.38 -6.25
C ALA A 132 0.29 19.40 -5.95
N PRO A 133 -0.11 20.04 -4.83
CA PRO A 133 -1.51 20.11 -4.43
C PRO A 133 -2.34 20.85 -5.48
N ASP A 134 -3.66 20.63 -5.45
CA ASP A 134 -4.64 21.36 -6.27
C ASP A 134 -4.44 21.23 -7.78
N THR A 135 -3.63 20.26 -8.22
CA THR A 135 -3.39 19.97 -9.64
C THR A 135 -4.61 19.29 -10.27
N THR A 136 -5.17 19.92 -11.30
CA THR A 136 -6.26 19.35 -12.13
C THR A 136 -5.77 18.88 -13.49
N LEU A 137 -4.69 19.47 -13.98
CA LEU A 137 -4.07 19.15 -15.27
C LEU A 137 -2.57 18.95 -15.09
N LEU A 138 -2.05 17.90 -15.71
CA LEU A 138 -0.62 17.65 -15.79
C LEU A 138 -0.24 17.33 -17.23
N ALA A 139 0.84 17.95 -17.70
CA ALA A 139 1.38 17.67 -19.04
C ALA A 139 2.92 17.72 -19.04
N TRP A 140 3.55 16.68 -19.56
CA TRP A 140 4.99 16.68 -19.83
C TRP A 140 5.34 17.58 -20.99
N SER A 141 6.44 18.31 -20.86
CA SER A 141 7.08 19.00 -21.97
C SER A 141 7.59 17.97 -22.99
N PRO A 142 7.55 18.29 -24.30
CA PRO A 142 8.11 17.46 -25.35
C PRO A 142 9.60 17.11 -25.18
N ASP A 143 10.36 17.90 -24.41
CA ASP A 143 11.77 17.63 -24.08
C ASP A 143 11.95 16.44 -23.12
N GLY A 144 10.88 16.06 -22.41
CA GLY A 144 10.87 15.03 -21.39
C GLY A 144 11.68 15.31 -20.14
N GLU A 145 12.14 16.54 -19.94
CA GLU A 145 12.79 17.04 -18.73
C GLU A 145 11.83 17.86 -17.85
N HIS A 146 10.94 18.62 -18.49
CA HIS A 146 10.03 19.52 -17.81
C HIS A 146 8.60 18.99 -17.81
N PHE A 147 7.81 19.42 -16.84
CA PHE A 147 6.37 19.19 -16.85
C PHE A 147 5.62 20.34 -16.21
N ILE A 148 4.38 20.51 -16.62
CA ILE A 148 3.46 21.50 -16.06
C ILE A 148 2.47 20.81 -15.15
N THR A 149 2.22 21.42 -13.99
CA THR A 149 1.02 21.19 -13.20
C THR A 149 0.18 22.45 -13.23
N ALA A 150 -1.10 22.33 -13.54
CA ALA A 150 -2.03 23.44 -13.58
C ALA A 150 -3.27 23.19 -12.74
N THR A 151 -3.79 24.26 -12.16
CA THR A 151 -5.09 24.33 -11.54
C THR A 151 -6.01 25.10 -12.48
N THR A 152 -6.95 24.38 -13.10
CA THR A 152 -7.81 24.88 -14.16
C THR A 152 -9.28 24.93 -13.75
N SER A 153 -9.96 25.98 -14.21
CA SER A 153 -11.41 26.13 -14.12
C SER A 153 -12.12 25.34 -15.23
N PRO A 154 -13.35 24.85 -15.00
CA PRO A 154 -14.19 25.06 -13.81
C PRO A 154 -13.94 24.04 -12.69
N ARG A 155 -13.04 23.06 -12.89
CA ARG A 155 -12.86 21.92 -11.97
C ARG A 155 -12.41 22.37 -10.58
N LEU A 156 -11.47 23.30 -10.49
CA LEU A 156 -11.11 23.97 -9.25
C LEU A 156 -10.98 25.48 -9.53
N ARG A 157 -11.76 26.29 -8.82
CA ARG A 157 -11.82 27.76 -9.02
C ARG A 157 -10.89 28.53 -8.08
N ILE A 158 -10.32 27.86 -7.09
CA ILE A 158 -9.37 28.45 -6.13
C ILE A 158 -7.96 28.06 -6.57
N GLY A 159 -7.02 29.01 -6.53
CA GLY A 159 -5.62 28.73 -6.88
C GLY A 159 -5.35 28.54 -8.37
N ASN A 160 -6.18 29.12 -9.26
CA ASN A 160 -5.98 29.02 -10.71
C ASN A 160 -4.57 29.51 -11.10
N GLY A 161 -3.95 28.81 -12.04
CA GLY A 161 -2.59 29.09 -12.48
C GLY A 161 -1.86 27.82 -12.86
N PHE A 162 -0.59 27.97 -13.21
CA PHE A 162 0.26 26.83 -13.55
C PHE A 162 1.68 26.99 -13.02
N LYS A 163 2.33 25.85 -12.87
CA LYS A 163 3.72 25.72 -12.41
C LYS A 163 4.48 24.86 -13.43
N ILE A 164 5.71 25.26 -13.74
CA ILE A 164 6.65 24.47 -14.53
C ILE A 164 7.69 23.90 -13.58
N TRP A 165 7.87 22.59 -13.67
CA TRP A 165 8.79 21.83 -12.85
C TRP A 165 9.81 21.14 -13.73
N HIS A 166 10.99 20.92 -13.18
CA HIS A 166 11.96 19.97 -13.70
C HIS A 166 11.70 18.59 -13.09
N TYR A 167 12.03 17.51 -13.80
CA TYR A 167 11.88 16.13 -13.30
C TYR A 167 12.68 15.84 -12.03
N SER A 168 13.64 16.69 -11.66
CA SER A 168 14.31 16.60 -10.36
C SER A 168 13.42 17.06 -9.20
N GLY A 169 12.17 17.45 -9.44
CA GLY A 169 11.24 18.02 -8.45
C GLY A 169 11.47 19.49 -8.12
N THR A 170 12.34 20.16 -8.87
CA THR A 170 12.63 21.59 -8.71
C THR A 170 11.53 22.42 -9.40
N LEU A 171 10.98 23.42 -8.70
CA LEU A 171 10.08 24.41 -9.30
C LEU A 171 10.89 25.44 -10.10
N LEU A 172 10.60 25.61 -11.38
CA LEU A 172 11.30 26.56 -12.25
C LEU A 172 10.51 27.84 -12.48
N TYR A 173 9.18 27.71 -12.60
CA TYR A 173 8.30 28.83 -12.89
C TYR A 173 6.95 28.63 -12.25
N GLU A 174 6.35 29.71 -11.76
CA GLU A 174 5.00 29.74 -11.22
C GLU A 174 4.30 30.97 -11.76
N ARG A 175 3.09 30.78 -12.30
CA ARG A 175 2.22 31.87 -12.73
C ARG A 175 0.84 31.71 -12.09
N PRO A 176 0.57 32.43 -10.99
CA PRO A 176 -0.77 32.50 -10.44
C PRO A 176 -1.67 33.32 -11.37
N TRP A 177 -2.94 32.93 -11.48
CA TRP A 177 -3.99 33.71 -12.14
C TRP A 177 -4.77 34.53 -11.12
N ASN A 178 -5.17 35.74 -11.51
CA ASN A 178 -5.94 36.63 -10.65
C ASN A 178 -7.36 36.08 -10.43
N LYS A 179 -8.01 36.43 -9.32
CA LYS A 179 -9.36 35.95 -8.96
C LYS A 179 -10.47 36.29 -9.98
N GLN A 180 -10.18 37.18 -10.92
CA GLN A 180 -11.12 37.66 -11.95
C GLN A 180 -10.88 36.97 -13.30
N GLU A 181 -9.80 36.20 -13.44
CA GLU A 181 -9.43 35.51 -14.66
C GLU A 181 -9.45 34.00 -14.43
N GLU A 182 -9.94 33.26 -15.41
CA GLU A 182 -10.04 31.81 -15.34
C GLU A 182 -9.00 31.18 -16.27
N LEU A 183 -8.23 30.23 -15.75
CA LEU A 183 -7.33 29.42 -16.57
C LEU A 183 -8.07 28.14 -16.97
N TRP A 184 -8.35 28.00 -18.26
CA TRP A 184 -9.12 26.86 -18.77
C TRP A 184 -8.20 25.68 -19.15
N GLU A 185 -7.09 25.98 -19.80
CA GLU A 185 -6.18 24.97 -20.31
C GLU A 185 -4.75 25.53 -20.45
N VAL A 186 -3.76 24.65 -20.34
CA VAL A 186 -2.36 24.92 -20.65
C VAL A 186 -1.82 23.75 -21.45
N LEU A 187 -1.18 24.05 -22.58
CA LEU A 187 -0.63 23.05 -23.48
C LEU A 187 0.81 23.41 -23.85
N TRP A 188 1.62 22.38 -24.00
CA TRP A 188 2.93 22.50 -24.62
C TRP A 188 2.79 22.51 -26.14
N GLN A 189 3.64 23.29 -26.82
CA GLN A 189 3.79 23.19 -28.26
C GLN A 189 4.26 21.78 -28.63
N THR A 190 3.65 21.16 -29.63
CA THR A 190 4.00 19.79 -30.06
C THR A 190 5.13 19.79 -31.06
N PHE A 191 5.91 18.70 -31.09
CA PHE A 191 7.03 18.52 -32.01
C PHE A 191 6.92 17.19 -32.77
N PRO A 192 7.47 17.09 -34.00
CA PRO A 192 7.59 15.82 -34.71
C PRO A 192 8.39 14.78 -33.92
N LYS A 193 8.11 13.50 -34.19
CA LYS A 193 8.82 12.38 -33.55
C LYS A 193 10.33 12.49 -33.82
N GLY A 194 11.15 12.43 -32.77
CA GLY A 194 12.61 12.47 -32.87
C GLY A 194 13.21 13.88 -33.02
N ALA A 195 12.39 14.94 -33.00
CA ALA A 195 12.90 16.32 -33.03
C ALA A 195 13.73 16.67 -31.77
N LEU A 196 13.37 16.09 -30.63
CA LEU A 196 14.04 16.28 -29.35
C LEU A 196 14.72 14.98 -28.91
N LYS A 197 15.88 15.11 -28.27
CA LYS A 197 16.69 13.97 -27.80
C LYS A 197 16.19 13.49 -26.45
N GLU A 198 16.33 12.19 -26.20
CA GLU A 198 16.05 11.61 -24.88
C GLU A 198 17.00 12.24 -23.84
N PRO A 199 16.46 12.81 -22.74
CA PRO A 199 17.28 13.46 -21.74
C PRO A 199 18.00 12.46 -20.86
N HIS A 200 19.20 12.84 -20.38
CA HIS A 200 19.96 12.05 -19.43
C HIS A 200 19.45 12.30 -18.01
N VAL A 201 19.01 11.24 -17.33
CA VAL A 201 18.47 11.34 -15.97
C VAL A 201 19.58 11.61 -14.96
N SER A 202 19.51 12.77 -14.30
CA SER A 202 20.35 13.16 -13.17
C SER A 202 19.56 13.08 -11.87
N TYR A 203 20.22 12.63 -10.80
CA TYR A 203 19.64 12.57 -9.46
C TYR A 203 19.92 13.83 -8.62
N LYS A 204 20.65 14.80 -9.18
CA LYS A 204 20.96 16.06 -8.51
C LYS A 204 19.87 17.08 -8.82
N PRO A 205 19.29 17.76 -7.81
CA PRO A 205 18.31 18.80 -8.05
C PRO A 205 18.94 19.99 -8.79
N VAL A 206 18.20 20.52 -9.74
CA VAL A 206 18.55 21.77 -10.44
C VAL A 206 18.17 22.96 -9.54
N GLU A 207 18.80 24.11 -9.75
CA GLU A 207 18.42 25.37 -9.10
C GLU A 207 17.04 25.83 -9.57
N GLY A 208 16.25 26.40 -8.66
CA GLY A 208 14.89 26.85 -8.96
C GLY A 208 14.34 27.84 -7.95
N ILE A 209 13.06 28.15 -8.10
CA ILE A 209 12.36 29.15 -7.30
C ILE A 209 11.62 28.51 -6.12
N LEU A 210 11.35 29.32 -5.09
CA LEU A 210 10.47 28.92 -3.99
C LEU A 210 9.00 29.16 -4.37
N PRO A 211 8.06 28.28 -3.95
CA PRO A 211 6.64 28.51 -4.18
C PRO A 211 6.16 29.81 -3.52
N SER A 212 5.33 30.57 -4.22
CA SER A 212 4.77 31.85 -3.74
C SER A 212 3.65 31.67 -2.71
N GLN A 213 2.95 30.52 -2.71
CA GLN A 213 1.89 30.25 -1.74
C GLN A 213 2.46 29.81 -0.38
N PRO A 214 1.93 30.34 0.74
CA PRO A 214 2.33 29.91 2.07
C PRO A 214 1.94 28.43 2.27
N GLN A 215 2.92 27.59 2.58
CA GLN A 215 2.65 26.20 2.96
C GLN A 215 1.76 26.19 4.21
N ALA A 216 0.61 25.52 4.11
CA ALA A 216 -0.28 25.34 5.24
C ALA A 216 0.50 24.74 6.42
N SER A 217 0.42 25.38 7.59
CA SER A 217 1.14 24.91 8.77
C SER A 217 0.68 23.49 9.10
N LYS A 218 1.61 22.53 9.19
CA LYS A 218 1.34 21.15 9.67
C LYS A 218 0.93 21.09 11.16
N GLN A 219 0.63 22.24 11.78
CA GLN A 219 0.19 22.29 13.17
C GLN A 219 -1.22 21.72 13.26
N VAL A 220 -1.34 20.59 13.95
CA VAL A 220 -2.62 19.99 14.34
C VAL A 220 -3.43 21.05 15.07
N TYR A 221 -4.60 21.42 14.52
CA TYR A 221 -5.49 22.39 15.15
C TYR A 221 -5.83 21.93 16.56
N ARG A 222 -5.45 22.74 17.56
CA ARG A 222 -5.83 22.52 18.96
C ARG A 222 -6.88 23.54 19.33
N PRO A 223 -8.09 23.12 19.73
CA PRO A 223 -9.11 24.05 20.17
C PRO A 223 -8.61 24.88 21.36
N PRO A 224 -9.10 26.12 21.54
CA PRO A 224 -8.61 27.03 22.56
C PRO A 224 -8.52 26.41 23.97
N SER A 225 -9.50 25.56 24.33
CA SER A 225 -9.58 24.89 25.64
C SER A 225 -8.58 23.73 25.85
N ALA A 226 -7.88 23.29 24.80
CA ALA A 226 -6.94 22.17 24.84
C ALA A 226 -5.47 22.60 24.63
N ARG A 227 -5.22 23.91 24.56
CA ARG A 227 -3.87 24.46 24.43
C ARG A 227 -3.10 24.19 25.74
N GLY A 228 -1.97 23.49 25.66
CA GLY A 228 -1.12 23.18 26.82
C GLY A 228 -1.36 21.83 27.52
N ARG A 229 -2.37 21.03 27.11
CA ARG A 229 -2.51 19.63 27.55
C ARG A 229 -1.87 18.67 26.54
N GLU A 230 -1.06 17.74 27.01
CA GLU A 230 -0.57 16.63 26.18
C GLU A 230 -1.73 15.67 25.88
N SER A 231 -1.92 15.36 24.60
CA SER A 231 -2.93 14.38 24.16
C SER A 231 -2.25 13.01 23.97
N ASN A 232 -2.75 11.99 24.66
CA ASN A 232 -2.30 10.60 24.51
C ASN A 232 -3.16 9.80 23.52
N PHE A 233 -4.11 10.45 22.84
CA PHE A 233 -5.05 9.81 21.92
C PHE A 233 -4.49 9.81 20.49
N LYS A 234 -4.28 8.61 19.94
CA LYS A 234 -3.95 8.41 18.52
C LYS A 234 -5.13 7.69 17.88
N LEU A 235 -5.80 8.36 16.93
CA LEU A 235 -7.01 7.86 16.26
C LEU A 235 -6.71 6.90 15.09
N HIS A 236 -5.44 6.78 14.66
CA HIS A 236 -5.04 5.98 13.50
C HIS A 236 -3.84 5.07 13.82
N ASP A 237 -4.02 4.10 14.72
CA ASP A 237 -3.01 3.03 14.94
C ASP A 237 -3.23 1.82 14.01
N ASP A 238 -4.42 1.69 13.39
CA ASP A 238 -4.81 0.56 12.53
C ASP A 238 -4.66 0.80 11.02
N GLU A 239 -4.26 2.01 10.60
CA GLU A 239 -4.08 2.31 9.18
C GLU A 239 -2.64 1.95 8.76
N GLU A 240 -2.49 0.86 7.99
CA GLU A 240 -1.19 0.47 7.47
C GLU A 240 -0.59 1.62 6.64
N LEU A 241 0.44 2.25 7.20
CA LEU A 241 1.20 3.29 6.50
C LEU A 241 1.68 2.75 5.15
N PRO A 242 1.48 3.53 4.06
CA PRO A 242 1.84 3.09 2.72
C PRO A 242 3.34 2.76 2.67
N SER A 243 3.70 1.70 1.95
CA SER A 243 5.07 1.17 1.98
C SER A 243 6.09 2.21 1.50
N ASN A 244 5.68 3.11 0.61
CA ASN A 244 6.50 4.22 0.11
C ASN A 244 6.79 5.29 1.17
N ALA A 245 6.02 5.38 2.26
CA ALA A 245 6.25 6.30 3.38
C ALA A 245 7.13 5.68 4.49
N ARG A 246 7.50 4.40 4.38
CA ARG A 246 8.25 3.67 5.42
C ARG A 246 9.79 3.86 5.36
N ILE A 247 10.30 4.87 4.66
CA ILE A 247 11.74 5.14 4.57
C ILE A 247 12.03 6.49 5.21
N GLY A 248 12.58 6.50 6.44
CA GLY A 248 13.19 7.71 6.99
C GLY A 248 13.23 7.94 8.50
N ASP A 249 12.50 7.19 9.34
CA ASP A 249 12.64 7.32 10.80
C ASP A 249 12.50 5.95 11.47
N ALA A 250 13.65 5.31 11.70
CA ALA A 250 13.75 4.16 12.59
C ALA A 250 13.65 4.63 14.04
N ASN A 251 12.51 5.18 14.44
CA ASN A 251 12.18 5.27 15.86
C ASN A 251 11.50 3.95 16.26
N PRO A 252 12.17 3.09 17.05
CA PRO A 252 11.56 1.84 17.46
C PRO A 252 10.26 2.14 18.19
N SER A 253 9.20 1.39 17.88
CA SER A 253 7.93 1.51 18.60
C SER A 253 8.17 1.38 20.11
N LYS A 254 7.35 2.03 20.95
CA LYS A 254 7.45 1.91 22.42
C LYS A 254 7.45 0.43 22.86
N ALA A 255 6.82 -0.46 22.09
CA ALA A 255 6.85 -1.91 22.28
C ALA A 255 8.24 -2.53 21.99
N ALA A 256 8.90 -2.12 20.90
CA ALA A 256 10.25 -2.57 20.56
C ALA A 256 11.31 -2.11 21.58
N LEU A 257 11.22 -0.87 22.09
CA LEU A 257 12.07 -0.38 23.18
C LEU A 257 11.85 -1.14 24.49
N LYS A 258 10.59 -1.49 24.80
CA LYS A 258 10.25 -2.26 26.00
C LYS A 258 10.72 -3.72 25.90
N GLN A 259 10.65 -4.32 24.71
CA GLN A 259 11.22 -5.67 24.47
C GLN A 259 12.75 -5.66 24.45
N LYS A 260 13.40 -4.60 23.94
CA LYS A 260 14.85 -4.43 23.99
C LYS A 260 15.36 -4.27 25.42
N LYS A 261 14.76 -3.39 26.22
CA LYS A 261 15.05 -3.28 27.67
C LYS A 261 14.77 -4.57 28.43
N LYS A 262 13.70 -5.31 28.08
CA LYS A 262 13.39 -6.61 28.72
C LYS A 262 14.39 -7.70 28.32
N ARG A 263 14.94 -7.69 27.10
CA ARG A 263 16.03 -8.58 26.65
C ARG A 263 17.36 -8.22 27.30
N GLU A 264 17.70 -6.94 27.39
CA GLU A 264 18.92 -6.45 28.05
C GLU A 264 18.89 -6.74 29.56
N ALA A 265 17.76 -6.55 30.24
CA ALA A 265 17.58 -6.92 31.64
C ALA A 265 17.63 -8.45 31.88
N LYS A 266 17.19 -9.26 30.91
CA LYS A 266 17.31 -10.74 30.98
C LYS A 266 18.74 -11.20 30.72
N LYS A 267 19.52 -10.44 29.94
CA LYS A 267 20.92 -10.71 29.65
C LYS A 267 21.81 -10.33 30.85
N ALA A 268 21.56 -9.17 31.47
CA ALA A 268 22.20 -8.74 32.71
C ALA A 268 21.91 -9.68 33.90
N LYS A 269 20.68 -10.22 33.99
CA LYS A 269 20.36 -11.26 34.99
C LYS A 269 21.05 -12.61 34.73
N LYS A 270 21.30 -12.97 33.47
CA LYS A 270 22.06 -14.17 33.11
C LYS A 270 23.57 -14.01 33.34
N GLU A 271 24.09 -12.79 33.27
CA GLU A 271 25.50 -12.48 33.54
C GLU A 271 25.81 -12.37 35.04
N GLN A 272 24.80 -12.17 35.91
CA GLN A 272 24.96 -12.20 37.37
C GLN A 272 24.89 -13.61 37.99
N ASP A 273 24.29 -14.59 37.30
CA ASP A 273 24.24 -16.00 37.76
C ASP A 273 25.45 -16.85 37.28
N ALA A 274 26.42 -16.24 36.58
CA ALA A 274 27.55 -16.96 35.99
C ALA A 274 28.86 -16.95 36.82
N THR A 275 28.82 -16.50 38.08
CA THR A 275 29.95 -16.55 39.02
C THR A 275 29.70 -17.53 40.17
N SER A 276 29.51 -18.82 39.84
CA SER A 276 29.95 -19.93 40.70
C SER A 276 30.08 -21.24 39.91
N ASN A 277 31.29 -21.81 39.98
CA ASN A 277 31.70 -23.20 39.71
C ASN A 277 31.75 -23.79 38.28
N SER A 278 32.98 -23.80 37.74
CA SER A 278 33.77 -24.92 37.16
C SER A 278 33.11 -26.05 36.34
N ALA A 279 33.30 -25.97 35.01
CA ALA A 279 33.87 -26.92 34.01
C ALA A 279 33.72 -28.47 34.13
N PRO A 280 34.01 -29.26 33.06
CA PRO A 280 33.41 -29.29 31.71
C PRO A 280 33.04 -30.75 31.27
N SER A 281 32.31 -30.94 30.16
CA SER A 281 32.57 -31.99 29.12
C SER A 281 31.43 -32.14 28.09
N SER A 282 31.85 -32.16 26.81
CA SER A 282 31.30 -32.73 25.56
C SER A 282 29.92 -33.41 25.52
N VAL A 283 29.14 -33.16 24.45
CA VAL A 283 28.92 -34.09 23.30
C VAL A 283 27.91 -33.45 22.31
N THR A 284 28.23 -33.58 21.02
CA THR A 284 27.47 -33.26 19.79
C THR A 284 26.12 -34.00 19.71
N LEU A 285 25.10 -33.45 19.01
CA LEU A 285 24.30 -34.17 17.99
C LEU A 285 23.15 -33.31 17.40
N ASN A 286 22.84 -33.66 16.15
CA ASN A 286 21.87 -33.11 15.20
C ASN A 286 20.39 -33.38 15.55
N GLY A 287 19.51 -32.60 14.89
CA GLY A 287 18.22 -33.09 14.39
C GLY A 287 17.01 -32.93 15.30
N ASP A 288 16.03 -32.14 14.88
CA ASP A 288 14.83 -32.66 14.19
C ASP A 288 13.57 -31.82 14.43
N SER A 289 12.78 -31.73 13.37
CA SER A 289 11.48 -31.06 13.29
C SER A 289 10.42 -31.97 13.91
N SER A 290 9.83 -31.59 15.05
CA SER A 290 8.66 -32.30 15.58
C SER A 290 7.42 -31.42 15.52
N SER A 291 6.57 -31.71 14.53
CA SER A 291 5.15 -31.38 14.51
C SER A 291 4.47 -32.04 15.71
N ILE A 292 3.94 -31.21 16.62
CA ILE A 292 3.18 -31.69 17.78
C ILE A 292 1.77 -32.06 17.30
N VAL A 293 1.49 -33.36 17.30
CA VAL A 293 0.16 -33.95 17.09
C VAL A 293 -0.68 -33.71 18.34
N ILE A 294 -1.78 -32.97 18.20
CA ILE A 294 -2.74 -32.73 19.28
C ILE A 294 -3.73 -33.91 19.33
N LYS A 295 -3.79 -34.63 20.46
CA LYS A 295 -4.85 -35.60 20.77
C LYS A 295 -6.12 -34.86 21.17
N LEU A 296 -7.16 -34.86 20.33
CA LEU A 296 -8.52 -34.46 20.72
C LEU A 296 -9.26 -35.66 21.38
N PRO A 297 -10.16 -35.40 22.35
CA PRO A 297 -11.09 -36.42 22.87
C PRO A 297 -11.99 -36.99 21.76
N PRO A 298 -12.34 -38.29 21.81
CA PRO A 298 -13.09 -38.97 20.74
C PRO A 298 -14.51 -38.42 20.51
N ALA A 299 -15.07 -37.63 21.42
CA ALA A 299 -16.41 -37.04 21.28
C ALA A 299 -16.50 -35.87 20.27
N ILE A 300 -15.40 -35.42 19.66
CA ILE A 300 -15.36 -34.22 18.79
C ILE A 300 -14.92 -34.56 17.34
N ALA A 301 -14.51 -35.81 17.09
CA ALA A 301 -13.97 -36.22 15.79
C ALA A 301 -15.04 -36.43 14.71
N GLU A 302 -16.27 -36.79 15.09
CA GLU A 302 -17.33 -37.17 14.15
C GLU A 302 -18.62 -36.42 14.48
N ALA A 303 -18.79 -35.26 13.84
CA ALA A 303 -20.06 -34.56 13.77
C ALA A 303 -20.20 -34.13 12.31
N GLU A 304 -21.12 -34.80 11.60
CA GLU A 304 -21.33 -34.65 10.16
C GLU A 304 -21.65 -33.20 9.78
N LEU A 305 -21.15 -32.78 8.62
CA LEU A 305 -21.43 -31.48 8.03
C LEU A 305 -22.91 -31.44 7.62
N THR A 306 -23.66 -30.49 8.18
CA THR A 306 -25.04 -30.21 7.78
C THR A 306 -25.08 -29.57 6.38
N ASP A 307 -26.13 -29.79 5.58
CA ASP A 307 -26.28 -29.22 4.22
C ASP A 307 -26.40 -27.69 4.16
N ASP A 308 -26.45 -27.02 5.32
CA ASP A 308 -26.54 -25.56 5.43
C ASP A 308 -25.13 -24.90 5.52
N PRO A 309 -24.73 -24.08 4.52
CA PRO A 309 -23.42 -23.43 4.49
C PRO A 309 -23.20 -22.41 5.62
N GLU A 310 -24.26 -21.85 6.22
CA GLU A 310 -24.14 -20.91 7.34
C GLU A 310 -23.87 -21.64 8.67
N LYS A 311 -24.52 -22.78 8.89
CA LYS A 311 -24.27 -23.64 10.07
C LYS A 311 -22.84 -24.17 10.06
N ASN A 312 -22.33 -24.59 8.89
CA ASN A 312 -20.95 -25.06 8.74
C ASN A 312 -19.89 -23.99 9.07
N LYS A 313 -20.14 -22.72 8.72
CA LYS A 313 -19.26 -21.61 9.11
C LYS A 313 -19.27 -21.37 10.63
N LYS A 314 -20.43 -21.48 11.28
CA LYS A 314 -20.55 -21.36 12.75
C LYS A 314 -19.85 -22.51 13.48
N ILE A 315 -20.04 -23.75 13.02
CA ILE A 315 -19.37 -24.95 13.55
C ILE A 315 -17.83 -24.79 13.48
N LYS A 316 -17.28 -24.34 12.34
CA LYS A 316 -15.82 -24.10 12.20
C LYS A 316 -15.31 -23.02 13.17
N LYS A 317 -16.06 -21.93 13.37
CA LYS A 317 -15.69 -20.87 14.31
C LYS A 317 -15.71 -21.36 15.77
N ILE A 318 -16.70 -22.15 16.16
CA ILE A 318 -16.81 -22.70 17.52
C ILE A 318 -15.70 -23.73 17.78
N LYS A 319 -15.42 -24.64 16.83
CA LYS A 319 -14.30 -25.59 16.92
C LYS A 319 -12.95 -24.87 17.12
N SER A 320 -12.70 -23.78 16.38
CA SER A 320 -11.47 -22.99 16.54
C SER A 320 -11.35 -22.37 17.94
N LYS A 321 -12.45 -21.89 18.53
CA LYS A 321 -12.47 -21.33 19.90
C LYS A 321 -12.20 -22.40 20.96
N LEU A 322 -12.75 -23.60 20.79
CA LEU A 322 -12.51 -24.72 21.71
C LEU A 322 -11.03 -25.17 21.70
N VAL A 323 -10.36 -25.14 20.54
CA VAL A 323 -8.91 -25.42 20.45
C VAL A 323 -8.09 -24.35 21.17
N GLU A 324 -8.47 -23.06 21.06
CA GLU A 324 -7.81 -21.98 21.79
C GLU A 324 -7.97 -22.15 23.31
N ILE A 325 -9.17 -22.54 23.77
CA ILE A 325 -9.45 -22.81 25.19
C ILE A 325 -8.65 -24.01 25.71
N SER A 326 -8.54 -25.09 24.93
CA SER A 326 -7.72 -26.26 25.28
C SER A 326 -6.25 -25.86 25.50
N ARG A 327 -5.70 -25.00 24.64
CA ARG A 327 -4.34 -24.46 24.77
C ARG A 327 -4.19 -23.58 26.02
N LEU A 328 -5.22 -22.81 26.38
CA LEU A 328 -5.21 -22.01 27.61
C LEU A 328 -5.25 -22.90 28.87
N LYS A 329 -6.04 -23.99 28.86
CA LYS A 329 -6.05 -24.99 29.94
C LYS A 329 -4.69 -25.67 30.14
N GLU A 330 -4.00 -26.01 29.06
CA GLU A 330 -2.66 -26.59 29.11
C GLU A 330 -1.62 -25.59 29.66
N GLN A 331 -1.71 -24.32 29.27
CA GLN A 331 -0.86 -23.27 29.84
C GLN A 331 -1.09 -23.08 31.35
N ARG A 332 -2.35 -23.17 31.80
CA ARG A 332 -2.68 -23.17 33.24
C ARG A 332 -2.09 -24.38 33.96
N ALA A 333 -2.17 -25.57 33.35
CA ALA A 333 -1.59 -26.80 33.90
C ALA A 333 -0.05 -26.74 33.97
N SER A 334 0.59 -26.06 33.02
CA SER A 334 2.05 -25.80 33.02
C SER A 334 2.51 -24.75 34.04
N GLY A 335 1.62 -24.26 34.92
CA GLY A 335 1.94 -23.32 36.00
C GLY A 335 2.04 -21.86 35.58
N ARG A 336 1.60 -21.49 34.36
CA ARG A 336 1.52 -20.07 33.96
C ARG A 336 0.30 -19.40 34.58
N GLN A 337 0.49 -18.22 35.15
CA GLN A 337 -0.61 -17.34 35.56
C GLN A 337 -1.33 -16.81 34.32
N LEU A 338 -2.62 -17.11 34.21
CA LEU A 338 -3.50 -16.61 33.15
C LEU A 338 -4.16 -15.30 33.58
N GLU A 339 -4.35 -14.38 32.64
CA GLU A 339 -5.08 -13.13 32.87
C GLU A 339 -6.58 -13.39 33.05
N LEU A 340 -7.29 -12.46 33.71
CA LEU A 340 -8.72 -12.61 34.03
C LEU A 340 -9.57 -12.91 32.78
N ASN A 341 -9.27 -12.26 31.66
CA ASN A 341 -9.95 -12.47 30.37
C ASN A 341 -9.74 -13.89 29.80
N GLN A 342 -8.58 -14.52 30.06
CA GLN A 342 -8.30 -15.88 29.61
C GLN A 342 -9.02 -16.91 30.49
N MET A 343 -9.16 -16.61 31.79
CA MET A 343 -9.95 -17.40 32.72
C MET A 343 -11.44 -17.34 32.39
N GLU A 344 -11.96 -16.19 31.96
CA GLU A 344 -13.34 -16.05 31.46
C GLU A 344 -13.57 -16.85 30.17
N LYS A 345 -12.60 -16.86 29.24
CA LYS A 345 -12.67 -17.71 28.04
C LYS A 345 -12.77 -19.20 28.39
N ILE A 346 -12.01 -19.67 29.38
CA ILE A 346 -12.08 -21.06 29.87
C ILE A 346 -13.44 -21.36 30.50
N LYS A 347 -14.04 -20.41 31.23
CA LYS A 347 -15.38 -20.59 31.84
C LYS A 347 -16.50 -20.74 30.81
N LYS A 348 -16.36 -20.15 29.61
CA LYS A 348 -17.35 -20.22 28.53
C LYS A 348 -17.28 -21.50 27.68
N GLU A 349 -16.40 -22.44 28.04
CA GLU A 349 -16.23 -23.70 27.29
C GLU A 349 -17.50 -24.54 27.26
N ASP A 350 -18.19 -24.67 28.40
CA ASP A 350 -19.40 -25.49 28.50
C ASP A 350 -20.55 -24.90 27.68
N GLU A 351 -20.61 -23.57 27.56
CA GLU A 351 -21.57 -22.88 26.68
C GLU A 351 -21.28 -23.15 25.21
N LEU A 352 -20.00 -23.08 24.81
CA LEU A 352 -19.57 -23.35 23.43
C LEU A 352 -19.76 -24.82 23.03
N LEU A 353 -19.63 -25.76 23.97
CA LEU A 353 -19.92 -27.18 23.73
C LEU A 353 -21.43 -27.42 23.54
N LYS A 354 -22.28 -26.78 24.34
CA LYS A 354 -23.74 -26.83 24.15
C LYS A 354 -24.18 -26.18 22.84
N GLU A 355 -23.58 -25.06 22.47
CA GLU A 355 -23.84 -24.38 21.18
C GLU A 355 -23.40 -25.24 20.00
N LEU A 356 -22.24 -25.91 20.10
CA LEU A 356 -21.78 -26.86 19.08
C LEU A 356 -22.75 -28.03 18.94
N GLN A 357 -23.22 -28.59 20.05
CA GLN A 357 -24.15 -29.72 20.04
C GLN A 357 -25.52 -29.34 19.44
N GLY A 358 -26.04 -28.14 19.74
CA GLY A 358 -27.30 -27.64 19.17
C GLY A 358 -27.23 -27.22 17.70
N LEU A 359 -26.03 -27.14 17.11
CA LEU A 359 -25.83 -26.90 15.68
C LEU A 359 -25.63 -28.19 14.87
N VAL A 360 -25.35 -29.30 15.55
CA VAL A 360 -25.09 -30.63 14.96
C VAL A 360 -26.34 -31.52 15.00
N LEU A 361 -27.22 -31.34 15.99
CA LEU A 361 -28.60 -31.85 16.03
C LEU A 361 -29.51 -31.00 15.15
#